data_AF-A0A9Q0WCP1-F1
#
_entry.id   AF-A0A9Q0WCP1-F1
#
_cell.length_a   1.000
_cell.length_b   1.000
_cell.length_c   1.000
_cell.angle_alpha   90.00
_cell.angle_beta   90.00
_cell.angle_gamma   90.00
#
_symmetry.space_group_name_H-M   'P 1'
#
loop_
_entity.id
_entity.type
_entity.pdbx_description
1 polymer ?
#
loop_
_entity_poly.entity_id
_entity_poly.type
_entity_poly.pdbx_seq_one_letter_code
_entity_poly.pdbx_strand_id
1 'polypeptide(L)'
;MANTDEKIHVVMFPWLAFGHVTPWLELAKLLAAKGHKISFISTPTIIDRLPKPPSNLSSTLHFVKLPLPQVEGLPPDAEATIDLPANKVQYLKIALDKLQEPFAKVLESLDPRLDLLRFCSILGRADCGSSGHQKCILLYMHCSDGGLSWSAIVP
;
A
#
# COMPACT_ATOMS: atom_id res chain seq x y z
N MET A 1 6.87 29.77 -9.54
CA MET A 1 5.45 29.40 -9.48
C MET A 1 5.38 27.92 -9.79
N ALA A 2 5.18 27.06 -8.79
CA ALA A 2 5.10 25.62 -9.02
C ALA A 2 3.84 25.32 -9.84
N ASN A 3 3.97 24.53 -10.91
CA ASN A 3 2.87 24.14 -11.77
C ASN A 3 1.90 23.27 -10.94
N THR A 4 0.72 23.80 -10.61
CA THR A 4 -0.20 23.21 -9.61
C THR A 4 -1.16 22.17 -10.18
N ASP A 5 -0.97 21.71 -11.42
CA ASP A 5 -1.86 20.73 -12.06
C ASP A 5 -1.15 19.50 -12.63
N GLU A 6 0.03 19.16 -12.09
CA GLU A 6 0.69 17.92 -12.48
C GLU A 6 -0.04 16.73 -11.84
N LYS A 7 -0.80 16.00 -12.67
CA LYS A 7 -1.48 14.78 -12.24
C LYS A 7 -0.46 13.67 -12.06
N ILE A 8 -0.19 13.34 -10.81
CA ILE A 8 0.69 12.24 -10.42
C ILE A 8 -0.05 10.90 -10.30
N HIS A 9 0.69 9.80 -10.40
CA HIS A 9 0.18 8.45 -10.12
C HIS A 9 0.66 8.01 -8.74
N VAL A 10 -0.26 7.94 -7.77
CA VAL A 10 0.01 7.46 -6.41
C VAL A 10 -0.28 5.98 -6.27
N VAL A 11 0.70 5.20 -5.81
CA VAL A 11 0.47 3.82 -5.37
C VAL A 11 0.34 3.78 -3.86
N MET A 12 -0.70 3.13 -3.35
CA MET A 12 -0.95 2.97 -1.92
C MET A 12 -0.94 1.49 -1.55
N PHE A 13 -0.25 1.14 -0.48
CA PHE A 13 -0.24 -0.23 0.06
C PHE A 13 -0.25 -0.19 1.60
N PRO A 14 -1.44 -0.11 2.23
CA PRO A 14 -1.56 -0.02 3.68
C PRO A 14 -1.37 -1.38 4.37
N TRP A 15 -1.10 -1.34 5.68
CA TRP A 15 -1.10 -2.53 6.53
C TRP A 15 -2.46 -3.26 6.48
N LEU A 16 -2.44 -4.59 6.52
CA LEU A 16 -3.57 -5.51 6.29
C LEU A 16 -4.59 -5.55 7.46
N ALA A 17 -4.85 -4.41 8.08
CA ALA A 17 -5.83 -4.23 9.13
C ALA A 17 -6.81 -3.12 8.73
N PHE A 18 -8.12 -3.35 8.89
CA PHE A 18 -9.14 -2.37 8.47
C PHE A 18 -9.01 -1.00 9.13
N GLY A 19 -8.43 -0.92 10.33
CA GLY A 19 -8.08 0.34 10.98
C GLY A 19 -7.05 1.18 10.20
N HIS A 20 -6.21 0.56 9.37
CA HIS A 20 -5.30 1.24 8.45
C HIS A 20 -5.87 1.33 7.03
N VAL A 21 -6.52 0.26 6.54
CA VAL A 21 -7.06 0.24 5.17
C VAL A 21 -8.14 1.31 4.97
N THR A 22 -9.05 1.48 5.93
CA THR A 22 -10.20 2.39 5.75
C THR A 22 -9.78 3.86 5.64
N PRO A 23 -8.95 4.42 6.55
CA PRO A 23 -8.47 5.80 6.39
C PRO A 23 -7.68 6.02 5.10
N TRP A 24 -6.90 5.03 4.69
CA TRP A 24 -6.17 5.08 3.43
C TRP A 24 -7.09 5.07 2.21
N LEU A 25 -8.19 4.34 2.25
CA LEU A 25 -9.19 4.37 1.19
C LEU A 25 -9.86 5.75 1.10
N GLU A 26 -10.14 6.40 2.23
CA GLU A 26 -10.67 7.77 2.23
C GLU A 26 -9.66 8.77 1.66
N LEU A 27 -8.38 8.65 2.03
CA LEU A 27 -7.31 9.44 1.42
C LEU A 27 -7.20 9.19 -0.09
N ALA A 28 -7.28 7.93 -0.52
CA ALA A 28 -7.27 7.55 -1.92
C ALA A 28 -8.40 8.22 -2.70
N LYS A 29 -9.63 8.23 -2.15
CA LYS A 29 -10.78 8.93 -2.75
C LYS A 29 -10.54 10.43 -2.88
N LEU A 30 -9.98 11.07 -1.84
CA LEU A 30 -9.69 12.51 -1.85
C LEU A 30 -8.64 12.89 -2.91
N LEU A 31 -7.59 12.08 -3.06
CA LEU A 31 -6.58 12.31 -4.10
C LEU A 31 -7.12 12.01 -5.50
N ALA A 32 -7.90 10.93 -5.65
CA ALA A 32 -8.57 10.57 -6.90
C ALA A 32 -9.54 11.68 -7.35
N ALA A 33 -10.26 12.30 -6.42
CA ALA A 33 -11.17 13.42 -6.70
C ALA A 33 -10.45 14.69 -7.18
N LYS A 34 -9.16 14.85 -6.85
CA LYS A 34 -8.30 15.92 -7.38
C LYS A 34 -7.71 15.58 -8.77
N GLY A 35 -8.04 14.42 -9.32
CA GLY A 35 -7.58 13.95 -10.62
C GLY A 35 -6.25 13.19 -10.59
N HIS A 36 -5.71 12.86 -9.41
CA HIS A 36 -4.56 11.98 -9.31
C HIS A 36 -4.96 10.54 -9.61
N LYS A 37 -4.11 9.81 -10.32
CA LYS A 37 -4.32 8.38 -10.53
C LYS A 37 -3.87 7.63 -9.28
N ILE A 38 -4.68 6.74 -8.75
CA ILE A 38 -4.43 6.00 -7.53
C ILE A 38 -4.48 4.50 -7.83
N SER A 39 -3.41 3.79 -7.50
CA SER A 39 -3.41 2.33 -7.43
C SER A 39 -3.43 1.92 -5.96
N PHE A 40 -4.59 1.53 -5.47
CA PHE A 40 -4.77 1.03 -4.11
C PHE A 40 -4.54 -0.49 -4.11
N ILE A 41 -3.36 -0.89 -3.67
CA ILE A 41 -2.92 -2.27 -3.61
C ILE A 41 -3.35 -2.85 -2.26
N SER A 42 -3.93 -4.05 -2.26
CA SER A 42 -4.10 -4.85 -1.04
C SER A 42 -4.31 -6.32 -1.40
N THR A 43 -4.50 -7.17 -0.40
CA THR A 43 -4.80 -8.59 -0.62
C THR A 43 -6.19 -8.76 -1.25
N PRO A 44 -6.42 -9.83 -2.02
CA PRO A 44 -7.73 -10.13 -2.61
C PRO A 44 -8.88 -10.03 -1.60
N THR A 45 -8.71 -10.62 -0.41
CA THR A 45 -9.72 -10.64 0.64
C THR A 45 -10.05 -9.25 1.15
N ILE A 46 -9.04 -8.38 1.32
CA ILE A 46 -9.29 -6.99 1.74
C ILE A 46 -10.04 -6.25 0.64
N ILE A 47 -9.55 -6.29 -0.60
CA ILE A 47 -10.18 -5.58 -1.72
C ILE A 47 -11.63 -6.00 -1.90
N ASP A 48 -11.95 -7.28 -1.79
CA ASP A 48 -13.31 -7.81 -1.95
C ASP A 48 -14.25 -7.40 -0.81
N ARG A 49 -13.71 -7.06 0.37
CA ARG A 49 -14.45 -6.53 1.51
C ARG A 49 -14.60 -5.01 1.51
N LEU A 50 -13.90 -4.29 0.62
CA LEU A 50 -14.01 -2.83 0.53
C LEU A 50 -15.24 -2.40 -0.29
N PRO A 51 -15.81 -1.23 0.03
CA PRO A 51 -16.84 -0.66 -0.82
C PRO A 51 -16.25 -0.36 -2.21
N LYS A 52 -17.04 -0.61 -3.25
CA LYS A 52 -16.65 -0.29 -4.62
C LYS A 52 -16.38 1.22 -4.74
N PRO A 53 -15.39 1.63 -5.56
CA PRO A 53 -15.18 3.05 -5.85
C PRO A 53 -16.46 3.70 -6.40
N PRO A 54 -16.77 4.94 -6.00
CA PRO A 54 -17.79 5.74 -6.65
C PRO A 54 -17.57 5.80 -8.17
N SER A 55 -18.64 5.79 -8.96
CA SER A 55 -18.55 5.78 -10.44
C SER A 55 -17.78 6.99 -11.00
N ASN A 56 -17.84 8.14 -10.34
CA ASN A 56 -17.09 9.34 -10.72
C ASN A 56 -15.57 9.23 -10.45
N LEU A 57 -15.13 8.22 -9.69
CA LEU A 57 -13.72 7.96 -9.37
C LEU A 57 -13.18 6.70 -10.06
N SER A 58 -13.99 5.96 -10.82
CA SER A 58 -13.55 4.65 -11.37
C SER A 58 -12.42 4.76 -12.41
N SER A 59 -12.21 5.94 -12.99
CA SER A 59 -11.11 6.23 -13.92
C SER A 59 -9.81 6.62 -13.21
N THR A 60 -9.87 7.02 -11.94
CA THR A 60 -8.72 7.52 -11.19
C THR A 60 -8.39 6.68 -9.96
N LEU A 61 -9.30 5.89 -9.41
CA LEU A 61 -9.06 4.98 -8.28
C LEU A 61 -9.17 3.52 -8.74
N HIS A 62 -8.03 2.83 -8.77
CA HIS A 62 -7.92 1.45 -9.18
C HIS A 62 -7.54 0.56 -8.00
N PHE A 63 -8.32 -0.49 -7.77
CA PHE A 63 -7.96 -1.53 -6.82
C PHE A 63 -7.09 -2.58 -7.50
N VAL A 64 -5.96 -2.91 -6.87
CA VAL A 64 -5.01 -3.90 -7.37
C VAL A 64 -4.89 -5.00 -6.33
N LYS A 65 -5.25 -6.22 -6.73
CA LYS A 65 -5.14 -7.39 -5.87
C LYS A 65 -3.74 -7.96 -5.93
N LEU A 66 -3.10 -8.08 -4.77
CA LEU A 66 -1.80 -8.69 -4.59
C LEU A 66 -1.93 -9.91 -3.67
N PRO A 67 -1.97 -11.13 -4.22
CA PRO A 67 -2.12 -12.36 -3.43
C PRO A 67 -1.01 -12.49 -2.39
N LEU A 68 -1.40 -12.81 -1.16
CA LEU A 68 -0.45 -13.00 -0.07
C LEU A 68 0.20 -14.39 -0.22
N PRO A 69 1.55 -14.51 -0.15
CA PRO A 69 2.20 -15.81 -0.23
C PRO A 69 1.88 -16.62 1.01
N GLN A 70 1.59 -17.91 0.82
CA GLN A 70 1.30 -18.79 1.93
C GLN A 70 2.56 -19.05 2.76
N VAL A 71 2.42 -18.98 4.08
CA VAL A 71 3.50 -19.25 5.04
C VAL A 71 3.03 -20.24 6.10
N GLU A 72 3.95 -21.03 6.63
CA GLU A 72 3.65 -21.94 7.74
C GLU A 72 3.15 -21.15 8.96
N GLY A 73 2.06 -21.63 9.57
CA GLY A 73 1.40 -20.96 10.71
C GLY A 73 0.32 -19.94 10.32
N LEU A 74 0.25 -19.52 9.05
CA LEU A 74 -0.86 -18.73 8.52
C LEU A 74 -1.96 -19.67 7.97
N PRO A 75 -3.19 -19.62 8.50
CA PRO A 75 -4.32 -20.33 7.92
C PRO A 75 -4.51 -19.96 6.44
N PRO A 76 -4.98 -20.90 5.60
CA PRO A 76 -5.45 -20.57 4.27
C PRO A 76 -6.51 -19.46 4.32
N ASP A 77 -6.49 -18.57 3.34
CA ASP A 77 -7.44 -17.45 3.18
C ASP A 77 -7.39 -16.36 4.28
N ALA A 78 -6.48 -16.47 5.26
CA ALA A 78 -6.28 -15.43 6.26
C ALA A 78 -5.34 -14.34 5.74
N GLU A 79 -5.92 -13.29 5.15
CA GLU A 79 -5.18 -12.20 4.51
C GLU A 79 -5.35 -10.85 5.21
N ALA A 80 -6.12 -10.78 6.30
CA ALA A 80 -6.27 -9.59 7.13
C ALA A 80 -6.18 -9.92 8.63
N THR A 81 -5.84 -8.93 9.45
CA THR A 81 -5.71 -9.14 10.92
C THR A 81 -7.00 -9.61 11.58
N ILE A 82 -8.16 -9.29 11.01
CA ILE A 82 -9.47 -9.71 11.51
C ILE A 82 -9.72 -11.21 11.31
N ASP A 83 -9.01 -11.85 10.38
CA ASP A 83 -9.11 -13.29 10.10
C ASP A 83 -8.30 -14.13 11.10
N LEU A 84 -7.60 -13.48 12.05
CA LEU A 84 -6.62 -14.11 12.92
C LEU A 84 -6.78 -13.71 14.39
N PRO A 85 -6.46 -14.63 15.32
CA PRO A 85 -6.19 -14.25 16.70
C PRO A 85 -4.88 -13.43 16.78
N ALA A 86 -4.77 -12.57 17.79
CA ALA A 86 -3.65 -11.64 17.96
C ALA A 86 -2.27 -12.32 17.92
N ASN A 87 -2.15 -13.52 18.50
CA ASN A 87 -0.91 -14.30 18.52
C ASN A 87 -0.48 -14.86 17.14
N LYS A 88 -1.35 -14.81 16.12
CA LYS A 88 -1.05 -15.26 14.76
C LYS A 88 -0.78 -14.11 13.78
N VAL A 89 -1.00 -12.86 14.18
CA VAL A 89 -0.73 -11.66 13.33
C VAL A 89 0.73 -11.59 12.87
N GLN A 90 1.66 -12.18 13.63
CA GLN A 90 3.07 -12.29 13.22
C GLN A 90 3.26 -13.04 11.88
N TYR A 91 2.42 -14.02 11.57
CA TYR A 91 2.52 -14.76 10.31
C TYR A 91 2.08 -13.91 9.10
N LEU A 92 1.13 -12.97 9.28
CA LEU A 92 0.82 -11.98 8.24
C LEU A 92 2.01 -11.08 7.93
N LYS A 93 2.80 -10.70 8.95
CA LYS A 93 4.00 -9.89 8.77
C LYS A 93 5.03 -10.64 7.92
N ILE A 94 5.30 -11.90 8.28
CA ILE A 94 6.22 -12.78 7.53
C ILE A 94 5.76 -12.96 6.07
N ALA A 95 4.45 -13.12 5.85
CA ALA A 95 3.90 -13.23 4.50
C ALA A 95 4.02 -11.91 3.71
N LEU A 96 3.77 -10.77 4.36
CA LEU A 96 3.98 -9.45 3.78
C LEU A 96 5.45 -9.22 3.41
N ASP A 97 6.39 -9.69 4.24
CA ASP A 97 7.83 -9.59 4.00
C ASP A 97 8.25 -10.26 2.69
N LYS A 98 7.55 -11.33 2.31
CA LYS A 98 7.77 -12.08 1.07
C LYS A 98 7.16 -11.45 -0.17
N LEU A 99 6.43 -10.34 -0.04
CA LEU A 99 5.81 -9.64 -1.17
C LEU A 99 6.76 -8.72 -1.94
N GLN A 100 8.03 -8.60 -1.56
CA GLN A 100 8.97 -7.70 -2.23
C GLN A 100 9.01 -7.88 -3.75
N GLU A 101 9.24 -9.11 -4.22
CA GLU A 101 9.30 -9.46 -5.65
C GLU A 101 7.94 -9.32 -6.35
N PRO A 102 6.83 -9.92 -5.84
CA PRO A 102 5.50 -9.69 -6.40
C PRO A 102 5.10 -8.21 -6.49
N PHE A 103 5.44 -7.43 -5.47
CA PHE A 103 5.14 -6.00 -5.42
C PHE A 103 5.95 -5.23 -6.47
N ALA A 104 7.25 -5.52 -6.61
CA ALA A 104 8.09 -4.92 -7.65
C ALA A 104 7.52 -5.16 -9.05
N LYS A 105 7.09 -6.39 -9.36
CA LYS A 105 6.44 -6.72 -10.63
C LYS A 105 5.14 -5.96 -10.85
N VAL A 106 4.35 -5.76 -9.79
CA VAL A 106 3.17 -4.89 -9.86
C VAL A 106 3.59 -3.47 -10.21
N LEU A 107 4.60 -2.89 -9.53
CA LEU A 107 5.07 -1.54 -9.83
C LEU A 107 5.58 -1.40 -11.28
N GLU A 108 6.34 -2.37 -11.78
CA GLU A 108 6.83 -2.39 -13.17
C GLU A 108 5.68 -2.40 -14.20
N SER A 109 4.54 -2.96 -13.84
CA SER A 109 3.33 -2.95 -14.69
C SER A 109 2.54 -1.63 -14.63
N LEU A 110 2.88 -0.72 -13.71
CA LEU A 110 2.23 0.57 -13.55
C LEU A 110 2.94 1.67 -14.37
N ASP A 111 2.28 2.82 -14.55
CA ASP A 111 2.77 3.92 -15.40
C ASP A 111 4.10 4.49 -14.88
N PRO A 112 5.10 4.78 -15.74
CA PRO A 112 6.43 5.26 -15.34
C PRO A 112 6.46 6.62 -14.62
N ARG A 113 5.36 7.40 -14.60
CA ARG A 113 5.23 8.66 -13.82
C ARG A 113 4.75 8.42 -12.39
N LEU A 114 5.29 7.39 -11.76
CA LEU A 114 4.84 6.86 -10.48
C LEU A 114 5.42 7.63 -9.29
N ASP A 115 4.55 8.25 -8.51
CA ASP A 115 4.84 8.67 -7.15
C ASP A 115 4.37 7.58 -6.18
N LEU A 116 5.26 6.66 -5.78
CA LEU A 116 4.90 5.57 -4.86
C LEU A 116 4.72 6.10 -3.43
N LEU A 117 3.52 5.89 -2.85
CA LEU A 117 3.22 6.12 -1.43
C LEU A 117 3.03 4.78 -0.70
N ARG A 118 4.14 4.13 -0.36
CA ARG A 118 4.14 2.86 0.37
C ARG A 118 4.07 3.11 1.88
N PHE A 119 3.16 2.45 2.58
CA PHE A 119 3.06 2.50 4.04
C PHE A 119 3.12 1.09 4.63
N CYS A 120 4.35 0.60 4.79
CA CYS A 120 4.61 -0.69 5.40
C CYS A 120 4.99 -0.46 6.86
N SER A 121 4.17 -0.90 7.81
CA SER A 121 4.51 -0.81 9.24
C SER A 121 5.67 -1.72 9.63
N ILE A 122 6.05 -2.68 8.79
CA ILE A 122 7.10 -3.66 9.04
C ILE A 122 7.63 -4.11 7.68
N LEU A 123 8.79 -3.60 7.27
CA LEU A 123 9.75 -4.27 6.39
C LEU A 123 11.01 -3.41 6.30
N GLY A 124 12.15 -4.04 6.53
CA GLY A 124 13.46 -3.45 6.26
C GLY A 124 13.60 -2.99 4.82
N ARG A 125 14.44 -1.97 4.64
CA ARG A 125 14.86 -1.32 3.38
C ARG A 125 14.54 -2.14 2.11
N ALA A 126 13.53 -1.68 1.38
CA ALA A 126 13.51 -1.88 -0.06
C ALA A 126 14.08 -0.60 -0.69
N ASP A 127 15.29 -0.67 -1.24
CA ASP A 127 15.89 0.44 -1.99
C ASP A 127 15.08 0.67 -3.28
N CYS A 128 14.37 1.80 -3.37
CA CYS A 128 13.63 2.26 -4.56
C CYS A 128 14.58 2.73 -5.70
N GLY A 129 15.88 2.47 -5.60
CA GLY A 129 16.93 3.20 -6.32
C GLY A 129 17.24 2.76 -7.76
N SER A 130 16.73 1.63 -8.24
CA SER A 130 17.16 1.05 -9.52
C SER A 130 16.17 1.18 -10.68
N SER A 131 14.94 1.67 -10.47
CA SER A 131 13.87 1.55 -11.48
C SER A 131 13.57 2.82 -12.28
N GLY A 132 14.35 3.90 -12.17
CA GLY A 132 14.17 5.09 -13.03
C GLY A 132 12.89 5.91 -12.79
N HIS A 133 12.13 5.63 -11.72
CA HIS A 133 10.94 6.38 -11.35
C HIS A 133 11.32 7.68 -10.65
N GLN A 134 10.81 8.81 -11.14
CA GLN A 134 11.02 10.10 -10.49
C GLN A 134 10.05 10.24 -9.31
N LYS A 135 10.61 10.17 -8.09
CA LYS A 135 10.02 10.50 -6.77
C LYS A 135 9.15 9.41 -6.10
N CYS A 136 9.79 8.44 -5.45
CA CYS A 136 9.14 7.65 -4.40
C CYS A 136 9.03 8.50 -3.11
N ILE A 137 7.82 8.90 -2.68
CA ILE A 137 7.64 9.46 -1.32
C ILE A 137 7.42 8.29 -0.36
N LEU A 138 8.50 7.86 0.29
CA LEU A 138 8.45 6.82 1.31
C LEU A 138 8.11 7.46 2.67
N LEU A 139 6.87 7.29 3.13
CA LEU A 139 6.48 7.67 4.49
C LEU A 139 6.71 6.46 5.41
N TYR A 140 7.74 6.53 6.24
CA TYR A 140 8.09 5.49 7.22
C TYR A 140 7.55 5.85 8.60
N MET A 141 7.01 4.87 9.32
CA MET A 141 6.67 5.01 10.74
C MET A 141 7.56 4.09 11.55
N HIS A 142 8.45 4.66 12.37
CA HIS A 142 9.34 3.88 13.23
C HIS A 142 8.58 3.51 14.50
N CYS A 143 8.34 2.21 14.71
CA CYS A 143 7.84 1.69 15.97
C CYS A 143 9.04 1.06 16.70
N SER A 144 9.68 1.82 17.60
CA SER A 144 10.55 1.25 18.63
C SER A 144 9.85 1.36 19.98
N ASP A 145 10.15 0.40 20.86
CA ASP A 145 9.54 0.16 22.17
C ASP A 145 9.11 1.45 22.91
N GLY A 146 7.84 1.85 22.73
CA GLY A 146 7.17 2.85 23.58
C GLY A 146 6.78 4.20 22.96
N GLY A 147 6.96 4.46 21.66
CA GLY A 147 6.52 5.74 21.08
C GLY A 147 6.38 5.80 19.56
N LEU A 148 5.53 6.71 19.07
CA LEU A 148 5.34 7.02 17.65
C LEU A 148 6.22 8.22 17.27
N SER A 149 7.17 8.02 16.35
CA SER A 149 7.98 9.10 15.78
C SER A 149 7.87 9.12 14.26
N TRP A 150 7.78 10.33 13.69
CA TRP A 150 7.60 10.59 12.26
C TRP A 150 8.92 10.98 11.62
N SER A 151 9.23 10.42 10.44
CA SER A 151 10.32 10.91 9.58
C SER A 151 9.96 10.67 8.12
N ALA A 152 10.20 11.66 7.28
CA ALA A 152 10.06 11.55 5.83
C ALA A 152 11.44 11.30 5.22
N ILE A 153 11.57 10.31 4.34
CA ILE A 153 12.73 10.18 3.47
C ILE A 153 12.29 10.64 2.09
N VAL A 154 12.75 11.82 1.71
CA VAL A 154 12.74 12.31 0.34
C VAL A 154 14.16 12.08 -0.19
N PRO A 155 14.38 11.48 -1.37
CA PRO A 155 15.69 11.52 -1.99
C PRO A 155 16.14 12.97 -2.26
#